data_AF-A0A401TWK1-F1
#
_entry.id   AF-A0A401TWK1-F1
#
_cell.length_a   1.000
_cell.length_b   1.000
_cell.length_c   1.000
_cell.angle_alpha   90.00
_cell.angle_beta   90.00
_cell.angle_gamma   90.00
#
_symmetry.space_group_name_H-M   'P 1'
#
loop_
_entity.id
_entity.type
_entity.pdbx_description
1 polymer ?
#
loop_
_entity_poly.entity_id
_entity_poly.type
_entity_poly.pdbx_seq_one_letter_code
_entity_poly.pdbx_strand_id
1 'polypeptide(L)' 'MITHDVDEAVLLSDRIVMMTNGPAARIGEVLEVPLARPRKRLELATNAGYLKCRQRVLEFLYERHSFVEAA' A
#
# COMPACT_ATOMS: atom_id res chain seq x y z
N MET A 1 -6.48 4.01 10.68
CA MET A 1 -7.27 3.03 9.92
C MET A 1 -6.39 1.82 9.67
N ILE A 2 -6.95 0.62 9.75
CA ILE A 2 -6.29 -0.62 9.32
C ILE A 2 -7.19 -1.20 8.23
N THR A 3 -6.62 -1.59 7.10
CA THR A 3 -7.35 -2.21 5.98
C THR A 3 -6.46 -3.25 5.30
N HIS A 4 -7.09 -4.21 4.65
CA HIS A 4 -6.44 -5.16 3.75
C HIS A 4 -6.58 -4.77 2.28
N ASP A 5 -7.40 -3.76 1.97
CA ASP A 5 -7.61 -3.27 0.61
C ASP A 5 -6.57 -2.19 0.26
N VAL A 6 -5.83 -2.42 -0.81
CA VAL A 6 -4.80 -1.51 -1.31
C VAL A 6 -5.40 -0.19 -1.80
N ASP A 7 -6.54 -0.24 -2.49
CA ASP A 7 -7.20 0.97 -3.00
C ASP A 7 -7.66 1.84 -1.84
N GLU A 8 -8.25 1.25 -0.78
CA GLU A 8 -8.63 1.99 0.43
C GLU A 8 -7.43 2.66 1.11
N ALA A 9 -6.31 1.94 1.23
CA ALA A 9 -5.10 2.47 1.84
C ALA A 9 -4.60 3.73 1.12
N VAL A 10 -4.56 3.71 -0.23
CA VAL A 10 -4.10 4.83 -1.06
C VAL A 10 -5.13 5.97 -1.11
N LEU A 11 -6.42 5.65 -1.18
CA LEU A 11 -7.47 6.68 -1.29
C LEU A 11 -7.73 7.43 0.02
N LEU A 12 -7.48 6.81 1.18
CA LEU A 12 -7.92 7.38 2.46
C LEU A 12 -6.78 7.90 3.34
N SER A 13 -5.54 7.46 3.09
CA SER A 13 -4.40 7.72 3.98
C SER A 13 -3.35 8.61 3.31
N ASP A 14 -2.80 9.57 4.05
CA ASP A 14 -1.65 10.37 3.57
C ASP A 14 -0.32 9.62 3.72
N ARG A 15 -0.31 8.57 4.55
CA ARG A 15 0.81 7.64 4.77
C ARG A 15 0.27 6.22 4.97
N ILE A 16 0.97 5.23 4.41
CA ILE A 16 0.65 3.81 4.54
C ILE A 16 1.83 3.14 5.25
N VAL A 17 1.56 2.54 6.41
CA VAL A 17 2.56 1.75 7.16
C VAL A 17 2.30 0.28 6.86
N MET A 18 3.24 -0.37 6.18
CA MET A 18 3.15 -1.78 5.83
C MET A 18 3.99 -2.60 6.81
N MET A 19 3.41 -3.70 7.30
CA MET A 19 4.03 -4.57 8.30
C MET A 19 4.58 -5.85 7.68
N THR A 20 5.62 -6.43 8.29
CA THR A 20 6.12 -7.75 7.93
C THR A 20 5.18 -8.86 8.44
N ASN A 21 5.32 -10.08 7.90
CA ASN A 21 4.50 -11.23 8.29
C ASN A 21 4.84 -11.78 9.69
N GLY A 22 3.88 -12.50 10.28
CA GLY A 22 4.07 -13.36 11.44
C GLY A 22 3.83 -12.71 12.82
N PRO A 23 3.85 -13.51 13.90
CA PRO A 23 3.57 -13.06 15.28
C PRO A 23 4.63 -12.08 15.81
N ALA A 24 5.79 -12.01 15.18
CA ALA A 24 6.83 -11.02 15.43
C ALA A 24 6.92 -9.96 14.31
N ALA A 25 5.76 -9.56 13.75
CA ALA A 25 5.68 -8.51 12.75
C ALA A 25 6.37 -7.21 13.22
N ARG A 26 7.04 -6.54 12.30
CA ARG A 26 7.66 -5.22 12.47
C ARG A 26 7.17 -4.30 11.34
N ILE A 27 7.45 -3.00 11.46
CA ILE A 27 7.26 -2.10 10.33
C ILE A 27 8.26 -2.49 9.25
N GLY A 28 7.75 -2.91 8.10
CA GLY A 28 8.59 -3.22 6.94
C GLY A 28 8.89 -1.95 6.16
N GLU A 29 7.88 -1.11 5.95
CA GLU A 29 8.01 0.11 5.19
C GLU A 29 6.93 1.13 5.53
N VAL A 30 7.26 2.41 5.34
CA VAL A 30 6.30 3.50 5.39
C VAL A 30 6.31 4.23 4.05
N LEU A 31 5.18 4.18 3.35
CA LEU A 31 4.97 4.85 2.08
C LEU A 31 4.22 6.17 2.31
N GLU A 32 4.75 7.27 1.79
CA GLU A 32 4.01 8.54 1.70
C GLU A 32 3.09 8.54 0.47
N VAL A 33 1.90 9.12 0.61
CA VAL A 33 0.90 9.22 -0.47
C VAL A 33 0.75 10.70 -0.85
N PRO A 34 1.50 11.19 -1.85
CA PRO A 34 1.51 12.60 -2.24
C PRO A 34 0.31 12.96 -3.15
N LEU A 35 -0.88 12.48 -2.80
CA LEU A 35 -2.12 12.75 -3.52
C LEU A 35 -2.94 13.79 -2.74
N ALA A 36 -3.22 14.93 -3.37
CA ALA A 36 -4.04 15.98 -2.77
C ALA A 36 -5.48 15.50 -2.50
N ARG A 37 -6.12 16.06 -1.48
CA ARG A 37 -7.55 15.86 -1.19
C ARG A 37 -8.38 16.92 -1.93
N PRO A 38 -9.63 16.62 -2.37
CA PRO A 38 -10.35 15.36 -2.20
C PRO A 38 -9.91 14.29 -3.22
N ARG A 39 -9.78 13.04 -2.75
CA ARG A 39 -9.42 11.90 -3.61
C ARG A 39 -10.68 11.17 -4.06
N LYS A 40 -11.00 11.25 -5.35
CA LYS A 40 -12.16 10.57 -5.93
C LYS A 40 -11.69 9.40 -6.78
N ARG A 41 -12.21 8.20 -6.47
CA ARG A 41 -11.76 6.93 -7.08
C ARG A 41 -11.77 6.97 -8.61
N LEU A 42 -12.86 7.45 -9.21
CA LEU A 42 -12.99 7.50 -10.68
C LEU A 42 -12.01 8.47 -11.33
N GLU A 43 -11.73 9.61 -10.70
CA GLU A 43 -10.80 10.62 -11.22
C GLU A 43 -9.33 10.15 -11.07
N LEU A 44 -9.04 9.35 -10.04
CA LEU A 44 -7.68 8.87 -9.75
C LEU A 44 -7.33 7.54 -10.42
N ALA A 45 -8.30 6.83 -11.01
CA ALA A 45 -8.08 5.51 -11.60
C ALA A 45 -6.94 5.48 -12.65
N THR A 46 -6.73 6.59 -13.37
CA THR A 46 -5.67 6.76 -14.37
C THR A 46 -4.55 7.71 -13.92
N ASN A 47 -4.60 8.21 -12.68
CA ASN A 47 -3.60 9.13 -12.16
C ASN A 47 -2.28 8.40 -11.90
N ALA A 48 -1.17 8.90 -12.46
CA ALA A 48 0.14 8.25 -12.34
C ALA A 48 0.64 8.14 -10.88
N GLY A 49 0.35 9.12 -10.04
CA GLY A 49 0.69 9.08 -8.61
C GLY A 49 -0.08 8.00 -7.86
N TYR A 50 -1.37 7.86 -8.16
CA TYR A 50 -2.21 6.78 -7.62
C TYR A 50 -1.69 5.41 -8.02
N LEU A 51 -1.45 5.21 -9.32
CA LEU A 51 -0.93 3.96 -9.86
C LEU A 51 0.43 3.61 -9.25
N LYS A 52 1.33 4.59 -9.08
CA LYS A 52 2.63 4.39 -8.44
C LYS A 52 2.50 3.96 -6.97
N CYS A 53 1.65 4.62 -6.20
CA CYS A 53 1.43 4.24 -4.79
C CYS A 53 0.85 2.83 -4.69
N ARG A 54 -0.18 2.52 -5.49
CA ARG A 54 -0.83 1.21 -5.55
C ARG A 54 0.17 0.11 -5.93
N GLN A 55 0.95 0.34 -6.98
CA GLN A 55 1.99 -0.59 -7.44
C GLN A 55 3.00 -0.86 -6.31
N ARG A 56 3.46 0.18 -5.61
CA ARG A 56 4.45 0.02 -4.54
C ARG A 56 3.96 -0.81 -3.37
N VAL A 57 2.70 -0.64 -3.00
CA VAL A 57 2.06 -1.46 -1.95
C VAL A 57 1.96 -2.91 -2.41
N LEU A 58 1.53 -3.15 -3.65
CA LEU A 58 1.44 -4.51 -4.20
C LEU A 58 2.81 -5.18 -4.26
N GLU A 59 3.85 -4.48 -4.72
CA GLU A 59 5.23 -4.98 -4.75
C GLU A 59 5.69 -5.43 -3.36
N PHE A 60 5.49 -4.59 -2.33
CA PHE A 60 5.84 -4.94 -0.96
C PHE A 60 5.14 -6.24 -0.50
N LEU A 61 3.84 -6.37 -0.80
CA LEU A 61 3.07 -7.54 -0.41
C LEU A 61 3.50 -8.81 -1.18
N TYR A 62 3.78 -8.70 -2.47
CA TYR A 62 4.22 -9.83 -3.32
C TYR A 62 5.61 -10.33 -2.94
N GLU A 63 6.58 -9.42 -2.75
CA GLU A 63 7.93 -9.79 -2.30
C GLU A 63 7.88 -10.61 -1.02
N ARG A 64 6.96 -10.29 -0.11
CA ARG A 64 6.84 -11.01 1.17
C ARG A 64 6.05 -12.31 1.07
N HIS A 65 5.15 -12.46 0.10
CA HIS A 65 4.46 -13.72 -0.12
C HIS A 65 5.41 -14.77 -0.72
N SER A 66 6.30 -14.37 -1.64
CA SER A 66 7.28 -15.29 -2.24
C SER A 66 8.34 -15.77 -1.26
N PHE A 67 8.72 -14.96 -0.27
CA PHE A 67 9.63 -15.38 0.80
C PHE A 67 9.04 -16.47 1.72
N VAL A 68 7.71 -16.58 1.82
CA VAL A 68 7.05 -17.60 2.66
C VAL A 68 6.96 -18.95 1.93
N GLU A 69 6.90 -18.97 0.60
CA GLU A 69 6.87 -20.22 -0.19
C GLU A 69 8.26 -20.82 -0.40
N ALA A 70 9.32 -20.01 -0.28
CA ALA A 70 10.70 -20.45 -0.49
C ALA A 70 11.43 -20.94 0.79
N ALA A 71 10.76 -20.91 1.96
CA ALA A 71 11.31 -21.26 3.27
C ALA A 71 10.58 -22.47 3.87
#